data_AF-A0A3B3YTK6-F1
#
_entry.id   AF-A0A3B3YTK6-F1
#
_cell.length_a   1.000
_cell.length_b   1.000
_cell.length_c   1.000
_cell.angle_alpha   90.00
_cell.angle_beta   90.00
_cell.angle_gamma   90.00
#
_symmetry.space_group_name_H-M   'P 1'
#
loop_
_entity.id
_entity.type
_entity.pdbx_description
1 polymer ?
#
loop_
_entity_poly.entity_id
_entity_poly.type
_entity_poly.pdbx_seq_one_letter_code
_entity_poly.pdbx_strand_id
1 'polypeptide(L)'
;MGDKRFSALFLIICFVAIIVTMPLVRGDLSYSFPEEMKRGSVIGNIAKDLGLNLGTFSSRKARVDIAGARKRFCDVNTNTGDLITSEKIDRENLCGKKPSCVVTIDLVLENPLELHRVSLHVVDVNDNSPQFRENLIEMEISESAERGNHFSIEEAHDADVGQNTVQRYVLQKNDHFVLAVDSNNVELVLENKLDREKKRELSLLLTAIDGGSPQKSGTVVIHVTVLDAND
;
A
#
# COMPACT_ATOMS: atom_id res chain seq x y z
N MET A 1 2.19 -94.26 16.20
CA MET A 1 2.11 -94.27 17.68
C MET A 1 2.89 -93.06 18.18
N GLY A 2 2.21 -92.09 18.82
CA GLY A 2 2.80 -90.81 19.32
C GLY A 2 2.95 -89.74 18.23
N ASP A 3 2.03 -88.82 17.93
CA ASP A 3 1.19 -87.91 18.74
C ASP A 3 1.96 -86.67 19.25
N LYS A 4 1.72 -85.50 18.63
CA LYS A 4 1.34 -84.20 19.27
C LYS A 4 1.59 -82.95 18.39
N ARG A 5 0.48 -82.34 17.97
CA ARG A 5 0.05 -80.92 18.06
C ARG A 5 1.09 -79.79 17.92
N PHE A 6 0.81 -78.81 17.03
CA PHE A 6 0.61 -77.37 17.29
C PHE A 6 0.52 -76.62 15.94
N SER A 7 -0.63 -76.13 15.49
CA SER A 7 -1.30 -74.87 15.88
C SER A 7 -0.66 -73.61 15.28
N ALA A 8 -1.39 -73.04 14.32
CA ALA A 8 -1.57 -71.62 14.03
C ALA A 8 -0.46 -70.62 14.44
N LEU A 9 0.23 -70.05 13.46
CA LEU A 9 0.51 -68.61 13.35
C LEU A 9 1.28 -68.34 12.03
N PHE A 10 0.59 -67.94 10.97
CA PHE A 10 1.24 -67.32 9.81
C PHE A 10 0.36 -66.17 9.31
N LEU A 11 0.37 -65.09 10.09
CA LEU A 11 -0.17 -63.79 9.72
C LEU A 11 0.64 -62.75 10.49
N ILE A 12 1.90 -62.60 10.10
CA ILE A 12 2.72 -61.47 10.56
C ILE A 12 2.46 -60.35 9.55
N ILE A 13 1.58 -59.46 9.98
CA ILE A 13 1.21 -58.21 9.32
C ILE A 13 2.45 -57.31 9.32
N CYS A 14 2.99 -57.00 8.14
CA CYS A 14 3.94 -55.90 7.96
C CYS A 14 3.21 -54.56 8.18
N PHE A 15 3.10 -54.12 9.43
CA PHE A 15 2.78 -52.72 9.74
C PHE A 15 4.06 -51.91 9.61
N VAL A 16 4.34 -51.42 8.40
CA VAL A 16 5.30 -50.33 8.21
C VAL A 16 4.62 -49.08 8.76
N ALA A 17 5.02 -48.68 9.97
CA ALA A 17 4.67 -47.37 10.51
C ALA A 17 5.42 -46.31 9.71
N ILE A 18 4.83 -45.85 8.61
CA ILE A 18 5.24 -44.60 7.96
C ILE A 18 4.78 -43.48 8.89
N ILE A 19 5.63 -43.13 9.86
CA ILE A 19 5.52 -41.85 10.53
C ILE A 19 5.88 -40.79 9.48
N VAL A 20 4.86 -40.30 8.78
CA VAL A 20 4.97 -39.05 8.02
C VAL A 20 5.20 -37.98 9.07
N THR A 21 6.45 -37.60 9.29
CA THR A 21 6.77 -36.34 9.95
C THR A 21 6.28 -35.25 9.01
N MET A 22 5.03 -34.82 9.18
CA MET A 22 4.58 -33.53 8.65
C MET A 22 5.63 -32.53 9.13
N PRO A 23 6.33 -31.81 8.24
CA PRO A 23 7.18 -30.73 8.69
C PRO A 23 6.26 -29.83 9.51
N LEU A 24 6.65 -29.57 10.76
CA LEU A 24 6.02 -28.54 11.55
C LEU A 24 6.20 -27.27 10.74
N VAL A 25 5.17 -26.87 9.98
CA VAL A 25 5.11 -25.56 9.38
C VAL A 25 5.01 -24.62 10.56
N ARG A 26 6.16 -24.14 11.05
CA ARG A 26 6.20 -22.93 11.86
C ARG A 26 5.66 -21.85 10.94
N GLY A 27 4.40 -21.48 11.13
CA GLY A 27 3.84 -20.33 10.43
C GLY A 27 4.73 -19.13 10.74
N ASP A 28 5.22 -18.47 9.70
CA ASP A 28 5.87 -17.17 9.87
C ASP A 28 4.81 -16.23 10.45
N LEU A 29 5.07 -15.67 11.63
CA LEU A 29 4.11 -14.80 12.29
C LEU A 29 4.03 -13.49 11.51
N SER A 30 2.82 -13.08 11.13
CA SER A 30 2.63 -11.86 10.36
C SER A 30 1.54 -10.98 10.96
N TYR A 31 1.80 -9.68 11.05
CA TYR A 31 0.81 -8.68 11.42
C TYR A 31 0.59 -7.71 10.26
N SER A 32 -0.64 -7.23 10.10
CA SER A 32 -0.99 -6.13 9.21
C SER A 32 -1.57 -4.99 10.05
N PHE A 33 -1.08 -3.78 9.84
CA PHE A 33 -1.56 -2.61 10.56
C PHE A 33 -1.50 -1.37 9.67
N PRO A 34 -2.45 -0.43 9.82
CA PRO A 34 -2.41 0.82 9.07
C PRO A 34 -1.19 1.64 9.49
N GLU A 35 -0.62 2.37 8.56
CA GLU A 35 0.29 3.45 8.90
C GLU A 35 -0.42 4.56 9.71
N GLU A 36 0.30 5.63 10.04
CA GLU A 36 -0.28 6.80 10.73
C GLU A 36 -0.79 6.54 12.17
N MET A 37 -0.62 5.31 12.68
CA MET A 37 -0.94 4.95 14.06
C MET A 37 -0.14 5.79 15.05
N LYS A 38 -0.82 6.27 16.10
CA LYS A 38 -0.18 7.01 17.20
C LYS A 38 0.88 6.15 17.87
N ARG A 39 1.93 6.78 18.41
CA ARG A 39 2.93 6.12 19.25
C ARG A 39 2.26 5.35 20.40
N GLY A 40 2.68 4.11 20.62
CA GLY A 40 2.17 3.22 21.65
C GLY A 40 0.89 2.48 21.26
N SER A 41 0.43 2.61 20.01
CA SER A 41 -0.73 1.85 19.54
C SER A 41 -0.35 0.38 19.37
N VAL A 42 -1.30 -0.51 19.68
CA VAL A 42 -1.12 -1.96 19.60
C VAL A 42 -1.22 -2.42 18.14
N ILE A 43 -0.19 -3.14 17.67
CA ILE A 43 -0.15 -3.82 16.38
C ILE A 43 -0.76 -5.22 16.50
N GLY A 44 -0.42 -5.95 17.56
CA GLY A 44 -0.89 -7.31 17.82
C GLY A 44 -0.28 -7.89 19.10
N ASN A 45 -0.83 -8.99 19.60
CA ASN A 45 -0.33 -9.63 20.82
C ASN A 45 0.60 -10.80 20.49
N ILE A 46 1.89 -10.50 20.39
CA ILE A 46 2.92 -11.47 20.00
C ILE A 46 3.13 -12.58 21.02
N ALA A 47 2.95 -12.30 22.32
CA ALA A 47 3.07 -13.35 23.34
C ALA A 47 2.00 -14.42 23.18
N LYS A 48 0.74 -14.00 23.02
CA LYS A 48 -0.39 -14.91 22.83
C LYS A 48 -0.25 -15.72 21.56
N ASP A 49 0.12 -15.08 20.45
CA ASP A 49 0.19 -15.75 19.14
C ASP A 49 1.35 -16.74 19.06
N LEU A 50 2.43 -16.53 19.83
CA LEU A 50 3.51 -17.50 19.99
C LEU A 50 3.25 -18.53 21.11
N GLY A 51 2.13 -18.43 21.83
CA GLY A 51 1.83 -19.31 22.97
C GLY A 51 2.78 -19.16 24.16
N LEU A 52 3.38 -17.97 24.33
CA LEU A 52 4.35 -17.66 25.35
C LEU A 52 3.69 -17.01 26.57
N ASN A 53 4.16 -17.35 27.77
CA ASN A 53 3.66 -16.75 29.00
C ASN A 53 4.26 -15.35 29.21
N LEU A 54 3.48 -14.41 29.78
CA LEU A 54 3.96 -13.04 30.03
C LEU A 54 5.16 -13.00 30.99
N GLY A 55 5.20 -13.89 31.98
CA GLY A 55 6.35 -14.05 32.87
C GLY A 55 7.64 -14.46 32.12
N THR A 56 7.49 -15.12 30.96
CA THR A 56 8.60 -15.46 30.07
C THR A 56 9.16 -14.22 29.38
N PHE A 57 8.34 -13.22 29.03
CA PHE A 57 8.83 -11.99 28.38
C PHE A 57 9.73 -11.17 29.30
N SER A 58 9.32 -10.98 30.56
CA SER A 58 10.13 -10.26 31.54
C SER A 58 11.39 -11.04 31.94
N SER A 59 11.27 -12.35 32.21
CA SER A 59 12.40 -13.17 32.65
C SER A 59 13.44 -13.41 31.56
N ARG A 60 13.01 -13.56 30.31
CA ARG A 60 13.88 -13.76 29.15
C ARG A 60 14.23 -12.46 28.41
N LYS A 61 14.04 -11.29 29.04
CA LYS A 61 14.38 -9.98 28.47
C LYS A 61 13.92 -9.82 27.02
N ALA A 62 12.64 -10.14 26.77
CA ALA A 62 12.08 -10.08 25.43
C ALA A 62 12.27 -8.68 24.82
N ARG A 63 12.85 -8.63 23.63
CA ARG A 63 13.06 -7.39 22.88
C ARG A 63 12.88 -7.63 21.40
N VAL A 64 12.49 -6.58 20.70
CA VAL A 64 12.43 -6.57 19.24
C VAL A 64 13.75 -6.07 18.70
N ASP A 65 14.33 -6.82 17.76
CA ASP A 65 15.44 -6.39 16.93
C ASP A 65 14.96 -6.26 15.49
N ILE A 66 15.47 -5.27 14.75
CA ILE A 66 15.05 -5.04 13.37
C ILE A 66 16.21 -5.39 12.47
N ALA A 67 16.04 -6.46 11.69
CA ALA A 67 17.02 -6.89 10.73
C ALA A 67 17.22 -5.80 9.66
N GLY A 68 18.36 -5.11 9.69
CA GLY A 68 18.80 -4.19 8.64
C GLY A 68 18.30 -2.74 8.72
N ALA A 69 17.56 -2.33 9.76
CA ALA A 69 17.13 -0.94 9.93
C ALA A 69 17.83 -0.26 11.12
N ARG A 70 18.27 1.00 10.94
CA ARG A 70 18.80 1.83 12.04
C ARG A 70 17.71 2.40 12.95
N LYS A 71 16.45 2.40 12.51
CA LYS A 71 15.32 3.07 13.17
C LYS A 71 14.33 2.05 13.70
N ARG A 72 13.92 2.21 14.98
CA ARG A 72 13.02 1.30 15.68
C ARG A 72 11.56 1.71 15.45
N PHE A 73 10.86 0.99 14.56
CA PHE A 73 9.46 1.27 14.21
C PHE A 73 8.45 0.75 15.25
N CYS A 74 8.78 -0.37 15.91
CA CYS A 74 7.93 -1.01 16.90
C CYS A 74 8.75 -1.52 18.09
N ASP A 75 8.06 -1.78 19.18
CA ASP A 75 8.61 -2.34 20.41
C ASP A 75 7.63 -3.32 21.02
N VAL A 76 8.07 -4.12 21.99
CA VAL A 76 7.22 -5.04 22.71
C VAL A 76 6.96 -4.56 24.14
N ASN A 77 5.70 -4.48 24.51
CA ASN A 77 5.30 -4.28 25.90
C ASN A 77 5.47 -5.62 26.63
N THR A 78 6.50 -5.75 27.46
CA THR A 78 6.82 -6.99 28.17
C THR A 78 5.80 -7.37 29.25
N ASN A 79 4.93 -6.45 29.67
CA ASN A 79 3.89 -6.73 30.65
C ASN A 79 2.63 -7.32 30.02
N THR A 80 2.31 -6.92 28.79
CA THR A 80 1.08 -7.34 28.09
C THR A 80 1.35 -8.30 26.94
N GLY A 81 2.60 -8.38 26.48
CA GLY A 81 2.98 -9.16 25.31
C GLY A 81 2.58 -8.52 23.98
N ASP A 82 2.17 -7.24 24.00
CA ASP A 82 1.75 -6.52 22.81
C ASP A 82 2.95 -5.96 22.05
N LEU A 83 2.96 -6.15 20.73
CA LEU A 83 3.77 -5.35 19.84
C LEU A 83 3.10 -3.99 19.67
N ILE A 84 3.84 -2.91 19.93
CA ILE A 84 3.36 -1.53 19.91
C ILE A 84 4.21 -0.66 18.98
N THR A 85 3.60 0.37 18.41
CA THR A 85 4.32 1.35 17.59
C THR A 85 5.27 2.19 18.45
N SER A 86 6.52 2.33 18.02
CA SER A 86 7.51 3.20 18.70
C SER A 86 7.38 4.66 18.28
N GLU A 87 6.93 4.88 17.05
CA GLU A 87 6.71 6.18 16.43
C GLU A 87 5.61 6.07 15.36
N LYS A 88 5.21 7.22 14.82
CA LYS A 88 4.33 7.28 13.65
C LYS A 88 5.11 6.75 12.45
N ILE A 89 4.59 5.71 11.82
CA ILE A 89 5.17 5.09 10.64
C ILE A 89 4.49 5.73 9.44
N ASP A 90 5.32 6.10 8.46
CA ASP A 90 4.94 6.68 7.18
C ASP A 90 5.43 5.72 6.10
N ARG A 91 4.50 5.15 5.35
CA ARG A 91 4.72 4.05 4.41
C ARG A 91 5.43 4.55 3.18
N GLU A 92 5.16 5.78 2.75
CA GLU A 92 5.76 6.42 1.58
C GLU A 92 7.26 6.59 1.78
N ASN A 93 7.69 7.05 2.96
CA ASN A 93 9.10 7.17 3.29
C ASN A 93 9.78 5.81 3.51
N LEU A 94 9.04 4.81 4.01
CA LEU A 94 9.58 3.48 4.33
C LEU A 94 9.75 2.60 3.09
N CYS A 95 8.78 2.64 2.18
CA CYS A 95 8.65 1.69 1.06
C CYS A 95 8.48 2.37 -0.30
N GLY A 96 8.21 3.68 -0.35
CA GLY A 96 7.95 4.42 -1.57
C GLY A 96 6.72 3.90 -2.31
N LYS A 97 6.77 3.95 -3.64
CA LYS A 97 5.68 3.49 -4.53
C LYS A 97 5.60 1.95 -4.70
N LYS A 98 6.23 1.17 -3.82
CA LYS A 98 6.14 -0.29 -3.87
C LYS A 98 4.71 -0.73 -3.51
N PRO A 99 4.13 -1.73 -4.22
CA PRO A 99 2.77 -2.19 -3.97
C PRO A 99 2.61 -2.92 -2.62
N SER A 100 3.71 -3.37 -2.02
CA SER A 100 3.73 -4.02 -0.72
C SER A 100 4.81 -3.41 0.16
N CYS A 101 4.46 -3.10 1.41
CA CYS A 101 5.40 -2.61 2.41
C CYS A 101 5.51 -3.62 3.55
N VAL A 102 6.61 -4.37 3.59
CA VAL A 102 6.86 -5.41 4.60
C VAL A 102 8.18 -5.14 5.32
N VAL A 103 8.10 -4.98 6.63
CA VAL A 103 9.26 -4.90 7.53
C VAL A 103 9.41 -6.23 8.24
N THR A 104 10.62 -6.77 8.30
CA THR A 104 10.89 -7.99 9.06
C THR A 104 11.58 -7.62 10.37
N ILE A 105 11.04 -8.12 11.47
CA ILE A 105 11.62 -7.97 12.81
C ILE A 105 11.89 -9.36 13.39
N ASP A 106 12.83 -9.44 14.32
CA ASP A 106 13.09 -10.63 15.11
C ASP A 106 12.71 -10.33 16.57
N LEU A 107 11.76 -11.09 17.11
CA LEU A 107 11.55 -11.14 18.55
C LEU A 107 12.67 -12.00 19.16
N VAL A 108 13.46 -11.39 20.03
CA VAL A 108 14.57 -12.02 20.73
C VAL A 108 14.15 -12.34 22.16
N LEU A 109 14.20 -13.61 22.52
CA LEU A 109 14.12 -14.06 23.92
C LEU A 109 15.52 -14.51 24.34
N GLU A 110 16.06 -13.91 25.39
CA GLU A 110 17.36 -14.25 25.95
C GLU A 110 17.24 -15.36 27.00
N ASN A 111 18.25 -16.24 27.07
CA ASN A 111 18.41 -17.28 28.09
C ASN A 111 17.26 -18.32 28.20
N PRO A 112 17.22 -19.35 27.32
CA PRO A 112 18.10 -19.57 26.18
C PRO A 112 17.78 -18.61 25.02
N LEU A 113 18.72 -18.40 24.10
CA LEU A 113 18.47 -17.57 22.93
C LEU A 113 17.44 -18.24 22.02
N GLU A 114 16.35 -17.54 21.75
CA GLU A 114 15.31 -17.95 20.82
C GLU A 114 14.89 -16.75 19.98
N LEU A 115 14.73 -16.97 18.68
CA LEU A 115 14.39 -15.95 17.70
C LEU A 115 13.09 -16.34 17.00
N HIS A 116 12.13 -15.43 17.00
CA HIS A 116 10.93 -15.55 16.18
C HIS A 116 10.93 -14.43 15.16
N ARG A 117 11.00 -14.82 13.88
CA ARG A 117 10.88 -13.88 12.78
C ARG A 117 9.42 -13.48 12.62
N VAL A 118 9.18 -12.18 12.50
CA VAL A 118 7.84 -11.61 12.36
C VAL A 118 7.81 -10.65 11.18
N SER A 119 6.83 -10.82 10.31
CA SER A 119 6.59 -9.94 9.16
C SER A 119 5.52 -8.91 9.51
N LEU A 120 5.87 -7.65 9.31
CA LEU A 120 5.01 -6.50 9.56
C LEU A 120 4.59 -5.89 8.24
N HIS A 121 3.34 -6.08 7.86
CA HIS A 121 2.72 -5.50 6.68
C HIS A 121 2.15 -4.13 7.06
N VAL A 122 2.78 -3.07 6.56
CA VAL A 122 2.29 -1.70 6.71
C VAL A 122 1.25 -1.47 5.63
N VAL A 123 0.01 -1.23 6.07
CA VAL A 123 -1.14 -0.98 5.20
C VAL A 123 -1.25 0.52 4.96
N ASP A 124 -1.34 0.87 3.67
CA ASP A 124 -1.49 2.24 3.19
C ASP A 124 -2.77 2.89 3.72
N VAL A 125 -2.66 4.12 4.20
CA VAL A 125 -3.78 4.95 4.63
C VAL A 125 -3.84 6.16 3.70
N ASN A 126 -5.04 6.61 3.30
CA ASN A 126 -5.16 7.84 2.52
C ASN A 126 -4.77 9.05 3.38
N ASP A 127 -3.49 9.40 3.44
CA ASP A 127 -2.94 10.53 4.18
C ASP A 127 -2.30 11.60 3.25
N ASN A 128 -2.02 11.27 1.99
CA ASN A 128 -1.62 12.22 0.95
C ASN A 128 -2.80 12.73 0.12
N SER A 129 -2.57 13.55 -0.90
CA SER A 129 -3.63 14.07 -1.78
C SER A 129 -3.08 14.22 -3.19
N PRO A 130 -3.94 14.15 -4.22
CA PRO A 130 -3.51 14.39 -5.58
C PRO A 130 -2.89 15.79 -5.72
N GLN A 131 -1.73 15.89 -6.36
CA GLN A 131 -1.03 17.15 -6.60
C GLN A 131 -0.59 17.26 -8.05
N PHE A 132 -0.87 18.39 -8.68
CA PHE A 132 -0.27 18.75 -9.96
C PHE A 132 1.10 19.37 -9.70
N ARG A 133 2.01 19.22 -10.67
CA ARG A 133 3.35 19.80 -10.59
C ARG A 133 3.32 21.33 -10.49
N GLU A 134 2.44 21.94 -11.27
CA GLU A 134 2.23 23.38 -11.33
C GLU A 134 0.77 23.69 -10.94
N ASN A 135 0.54 24.88 -10.38
CA ASN A 135 -0.81 25.35 -10.03
C ASN A 135 -1.54 25.98 -11.24
N LEU A 136 -0.81 26.26 -12.31
CA LEU A 136 -1.27 26.86 -13.55
C LEU A 136 -0.62 26.13 -14.73
N ILE A 137 -1.43 25.69 -15.68
CA ILE A 137 -0.98 25.12 -16.96
C ILE A 137 -1.34 26.11 -18.05
N GLU A 138 -0.33 26.68 -18.72
CA GLU A 138 -0.52 27.59 -19.84
C GLU A 138 -0.52 26.81 -21.15
N MET A 139 -1.48 27.09 -22.02
CA MET A 139 -1.64 26.39 -23.28
C MET A 139 -2.01 27.38 -24.38
N GLU A 140 -1.33 27.31 -25.50
CA GLU A 140 -1.64 28.15 -26.67
C GLU A 140 -2.30 27.28 -27.73
N ILE A 141 -3.51 27.65 -28.15
CA ILE A 141 -4.29 26.89 -29.12
C ILE A 141 -4.77 27.82 -30.22
N SER A 142 -4.42 27.51 -31.47
CA SER A 142 -4.91 28.27 -32.63
C SER A 142 -6.43 28.19 -32.74
N GLU A 143 -7.08 29.29 -33.09
CA GLU A 143 -8.51 29.29 -33.40
C GLU A 143 -8.87 28.39 -34.61
N SER A 144 -7.87 28.12 -35.46
CA SER A 144 -8.00 27.19 -36.59
C SER A 144 -7.97 25.71 -36.19
N ALA A 145 -7.73 25.39 -34.90
CA ALA A 145 -7.70 24.01 -34.41
C ALA A 145 -9.00 23.27 -34.73
N GLU A 146 -8.87 22.05 -35.26
CA GLU A 146 -10.00 21.25 -35.67
C GLU A 146 -10.71 20.63 -34.44
N ARG A 147 -12.02 20.44 -34.58
CA ARG A 147 -12.80 19.68 -33.60
C ARG A 147 -12.22 18.26 -33.53
N GLY A 148 -12.02 17.78 -32.31
CA GLY A 148 -11.41 16.49 -32.04
C GLY A 148 -9.90 16.56 -31.85
N ASN A 149 -9.26 17.74 -31.93
CA ASN A 149 -7.85 17.87 -31.53
C ASN A 149 -7.68 17.59 -30.03
N HIS A 150 -6.59 16.89 -29.71
CA HIS A 150 -6.20 16.50 -28.35
C HIS A 150 -5.03 17.34 -27.86
N PHE A 151 -5.08 17.74 -26.59
CA PHE A 151 -4.03 18.48 -25.92
C PHE A 151 -3.71 17.80 -24.59
N SER A 152 -2.49 17.26 -24.47
CA SER A 152 -2.06 16.54 -23.28
C SER A 152 -1.89 17.48 -22.07
N ILE A 153 -2.27 16.98 -20.91
CA ILE A 153 -2.14 17.64 -19.61
C ILE A 153 -1.25 16.74 -18.74
N GLU A 154 -0.31 17.34 -18.02
CA GLU A 154 0.46 16.60 -17.01
C GLU A 154 -0.50 16.09 -15.92
N GLU A 155 -0.43 14.79 -15.64
CA GLU A 155 -1.28 14.13 -14.66
C GLU A 155 -0.98 14.63 -13.23
N ALA A 156 -1.96 14.51 -12.34
CA ALA A 156 -1.71 14.68 -10.91
C ALA A 156 -1.01 13.44 -10.36
N HIS A 157 -0.16 13.67 -9.36
CA HIS A 157 0.52 12.63 -8.62
C HIS A 157 0.03 12.59 -7.18
N ASP A 158 -0.23 11.37 -6.70
CA ASP A 158 -0.43 11.07 -5.29
C ASP A 158 0.70 10.15 -4.81
N ALA A 159 1.14 10.34 -3.57
CA ALA A 159 2.21 9.54 -2.98
C ALA A 159 1.71 8.19 -2.47
N ASP A 160 0.41 8.11 -2.15
CA ASP A 160 -0.27 6.89 -1.70
C ASP A 160 -0.30 5.83 -2.82
N VAL A 161 -0.56 4.58 -2.45
CA VAL A 161 -0.58 3.45 -3.39
C VAL A 161 -1.95 2.79 -3.53
N GLY A 162 -2.10 2.00 -4.59
CA GLY A 162 -3.31 1.22 -4.83
C GLY A 162 -4.52 2.13 -5.04
N GLN A 163 -5.56 1.96 -4.21
CA GLN A 163 -6.80 2.72 -4.35
C GLN A 163 -6.69 4.16 -3.83
N ASN A 164 -5.75 4.45 -2.93
CA ASN A 164 -5.61 5.77 -2.33
C ASN A 164 -4.89 6.77 -3.25
N THR A 165 -4.40 6.32 -4.42
CA THR A 165 -3.87 7.22 -5.45
C THR A 165 -4.97 7.81 -6.33
N VAL A 166 -4.59 8.69 -7.27
CA VAL A 166 -5.51 9.32 -8.23
C VAL A 166 -6.33 8.28 -8.99
N GLN A 167 -7.66 8.36 -8.93
CA GLN A 167 -8.56 7.44 -9.62
C GLN A 167 -9.32 8.08 -10.78
N ARG A 168 -9.55 9.39 -10.73
CA ARG A 168 -10.34 10.09 -11.74
C ARG A 168 -10.01 11.57 -11.82
N TYR A 169 -10.34 12.14 -12.97
CA TYR A 169 -10.27 13.57 -13.22
C TYR A 169 -11.64 14.11 -13.59
N VAL A 170 -11.90 15.35 -13.20
CA VAL A 170 -13.13 16.08 -13.51
C VAL A 170 -12.74 17.45 -14.05
N LEU A 171 -13.14 17.72 -15.29
CA LEU A 171 -13.03 19.05 -15.88
C LEU A 171 -14.28 19.85 -15.55
N GLN A 172 -14.11 21.09 -15.08
CA GLN A 172 -15.22 22.00 -14.89
C GLN A 172 -15.98 22.20 -16.21
N LYS A 173 -17.32 22.19 -16.12
CA LYS A 173 -18.19 22.41 -17.27
C LYS A 173 -17.81 23.71 -17.98
N ASN A 174 -17.61 23.60 -19.29
CA ASN A 174 -17.26 24.69 -20.19
C ASN A 174 -17.82 24.40 -21.59
N ASP A 175 -17.69 25.37 -22.51
CA ASP A 175 -18.33 25.30 -23.82
C ASP A 175 -17.44 24.73 -24.93
N HIS A 176 -16.14 24.48 -24.69
CA HIS A 176 -15.18 24.20 -25.76
C HIS A 176 -14.46 22.86 -25.63
N PHE A 177 -14.24 22.39 -24.41
CA PHE A 177 -13.39 21.23 -24.12
C PHE A 177 -14.11 20.19 -23.29
N VAL A 178 -13.88 18.93 -23.64
CA VAL A 178 -14.17 17.76 -22.80
C VAL A 178 -12.86 17.10 -22.39
N LEU A 179 -12.93 16.24 -21.37
CA LEU A 179 -11.77 15.49 -20.90
C LEU A 179 -11.81 14.07 -21.45
N ALA A 180 -10.70 13.64 -22.05
CA ALA A 180 -10.42 12.24 -22.33
C ALA A 180 -9.36 11.76 -21.35
N VAL A 181 -9.64 10.66 -20.66
CA VAL A 181 -8.73 10.06 -19.68
C VAL A 181 -8.53 8.59 -20.02
N ASP A 182 -7.28 8.19 -20.17
CA ASP A 182 -6.85 6.79 -20.21
C ASP A 182 -5.81 6.57 -19.09
N SER A 183 -5.46 5.30 -18.86
CA SER A 183 -4.63 4.76 -17.79
C SER A 183 -3.39 5.60 -17.42
N ASN A 184 -2.76 6.29 -18.39
CA ASN A 184 -1.58 7.14 -18.19
C ASN A 184 -1.69 8.52 -18.88
N ASN A 185 -2.86 8.88 -19.42
CA ASN A 185 -2.99 10.09 -20.25
C ASN A 185 -4.23 10.89 -19.86
N VAL A 186 -4.04 12.17 -19.59
CA VAL A 186 -5.11 13.14 -19.37
C VAL A 186 -5.05 14.14 -20.51
N GLU A 187 -6.13 14.25 -21.28
CA GLU A 187 -6.17 15.09 -22.48
C GLU A 187 -7.42 15.98 -22.52
N LEU A 188 -7.24 17.24 -22.89
CA LEU A 188 -8.34 18.09 -23.33
C LEU A 188 -8.65 17.77 -24.79
N VAL A 189 -9.92 17.52 -25.09
CA VAL A 189 -10.40 17.34 -26.46
C VAL A 189 -11.25 18.54 -26.84
N LEU A 190 -10.89 19.19 -27.95
CA LEU A 190 -11.64 20.34 -28.46
C LEU A 190 -12.96 19.87 -29.09
N GLU A 191 -14.09 20.18 -28.46
CA GLU A 191 -15.42 19.80 -28.94
C GLU A 191 -16.07 20.91 -29.79
N ASN A 192 -15.83 22.18 -29.46
CA ASN A 192 -16.36 23.32 -30.20
C ASN A 192 -15.23 24.26 -30.62
N LYS A 193 -15.36 24.84 -31.82
CA LYS A 193 -14.35 25.75 -32.37
C LYS A 193 -14.08 26.92 -31.41
N LEU A 194 -12.82 27.33 -31.39
CA LEU A 194 -12.38 28.56 -30.74
C LEU A 194 -12.59 29.73 -31.71
N ASP A 195 -12.70 30.92 -31.16
CA ASP A 195 -12.91 32.17 -31.90
C ASP A 195 -12.24 33.26 -31.08
N ARG A 196 -11.08 33.73 -31.55
CA ARG A 196 -10.24 34.65 -30.79
C ARG A 196 -10.95 35.99 -30.60
N GLU A 197 -11.71 36.46 -31.59
CA GLU A 197 -12.45 37.73 -31.52
C GLU A 197 -13.57 37.66 -30.49
N LYS A 198 -14.21 36.51 -30.29
CA LYS A 198 -15.19 36.31 -29.22
C LYS A 198 -14.54 36.14 -27.85
N LYS A 199 -13.50 35.31 -27.76
CA LYS A 199 -12.86 34.96 -26.49
C LYS A 199 -11.39 34.60 -26.68
N ARG A 200 -10.51 35.52 -26.30
CA ARG A 200 -9.04 35.37 -26.41
C ARG A 200 -8.44 34.43 -25.38
N GLU A 201 -9.06 34.32 -24.20
CA GLU A 201 -8.53 33.55 -23.08
C GLU A 201 -9.63 32.70 -22.45
N LEU A 202 -9.32 31.46 -22.11
CA LEU A 202 -10.17 30.57 -21.34
C LEU A 202 -9.45 30.12 -20.08
N SER A 203 -10.20 29.93 -19.00
CA SER A 203 -9.69 29.33 -17.76
C SER A 203 -10.57 28.15 -17.42
N LEU A 204 -9.95 26.97 -17.36
CA LEU A 204 -10.62 25.70 -17.07
C LEU A 204 -10.07 25.16 -15.74
N LEU A 205 -10.94 24.75 -14.83
CA LEU A 205 -10.52 24.09 -13.61
C LEU A 205 -10.53 22.57 -13.81
N LEU A 206 -9.37 21.94 -13.66
CA LEU A 206 -9.24 20.49 -13.64
C LEU A 206 -9.06 20.01 -12.20
N THR A 207 -9.83 18.99 -11.81
CA THR A 207 -9.77 18.39 -10.46
C THR A 207 -9.36 16.93 -10.58
N ALA A 208 -8.25 16.55 -9.93
CA ALA A 208 -7.84 15.17 -9.72
C ALA A 208 -8.39 14.67 -8.38
N ILE A 209 -8.90 13.44 -8.35
CA ILE A 209 -9.58 12.89 -7.18
C ILE A 209 -9.08 11.47 -6.91
N ASP A 210 -8.68 11.21 -5.67
CA ASP A 210 -8.24 9.89 -5.22
C ASP A 210 -9.41 8.92 -5.00
N GLY A 211 -9.09 7.67 -4.66
CA GLY A 211 -10.06 6.63 -4.33
C GLY A 211 -10.17 6.31 -2.84
N GLY A 212 -9.49 7.08 -1.99
CA GLY A 212 -9.39 6.78 -0.57
C GLY A 212 -10.63 7.22 0.23
N SER A 213 -10.58 6.96 1.54
CA SER A 213 -11.67 7.31 2.47
C SER A 213 -11.11 7.95 3.75
N PRO A 214 -11.40 9.26 4.01
CA PRO A 214 -12.15 10.16 3.16
C PRO A 214 -11.45 10.41 1.83
N GLN A 215 -12.23 10.70 0.79
CA GLN A 215 -11.69 11.05 -0.52
C GLN A 215 -11.06 12.44 -0.47
N LYS A 216 -9.91 12.60 -1.13
CA LYS A 216 -9.24 13.90 -1.27
C LYS A 216 -9.01 14.22 -2.75
N SER A 217 -8.63 15.47 -3.00
CA SER A 217 -8.55 16.02 -4.34
C SER A 217 -7.50 17.12 -4.45
N GLY A 218 -6.92 17.25 -5.64
CA GLY A 218 -6.09 18.37 -6.06
C GLY A 218 -6.69 19.07 -7.26
N THR A 219 -6.39 20.36 -7.44
CA THR A 219 -6.90 21.16 -8.56
C THR A 219 -5.80 21.92 -9.26
N VAL A 220 -5.94 22.11 -10.57
CA VAL A 220 -5.08 22.98 -11.38
C VAL A 220 -5.94 23.83 -12.31
N VAL A 221 -5.50 25.07 -12.56
CA VAL A 221 -6.12 25.94 -13.56
C VAL A 221 -5.38 25.78 -14.88
N ILE A 222 -6.12 25.51 -15.95
CA ILE A 222 -5.61 25.50 -17.31
C ILE A 222 -6.00 26.82 -17.96
N HIS A 223 -5.00 27.65 -18.27
CA HIS A 223 -5.18 28.91 -18.97
C HIS A 223 -4.88 28.71 -20.45
N VAL A 224 -5.91 28.85 -21.27
CA VAL A 224 -5.82 28.69 -22.73
C VAL A 224 -5.80 30.06 -23.39
N THR A 225 -4.71 30.36 -24.08
CA THR A 225 -4.58 31.53 -24.96
C THR A 225 -4.95 31.12 -26.38
N VAL A 226 -5.95 31.78 -26.97
CA VAL A 226 -6.38 31.52 -28.34
C VAL A 226 -5.51 32.32 -29.30
N LEU A 227 -4.73 31.61 -30.13
CA LEU A 227 -3.87 32.23 -31.15
C LEU A 227 -4.67 32.54 -32.42
N ASP A 228 -4.27 33.60 -33.11
CA ASP A 228 -4.74 33.88 -34.48
C ASP A 228 -4.31 32.73 -35.40
N ALA A 229 -5.08 32.48 -36.46
CA ALA A 229 -4.63 31.59 -37.53
C ALA A 229 -3.56 32.24 -38.43
N ASN A 230 -3.32 33.55 -38.30
CA ASN A 230 -2.54 34.36 -39.24
C ASN A 230 -1.21 34.91 -38.71
N ASP A 231 -0.79 34.56 -37.49
CA ASP A 231 0.53 34.93 -36.91
C ASP A 231 1.55 33.79 -37.03
#